data_AF-A0A1E4J6F9-F1
#
_entry.id   AF-A0A1E4J6F9-F1
#
_cell.length_a   1.000
_cell.length_b   1.000
_cell.length_c   1.000
_cell.angle_alpha   90.00
_cell.angle_beta   90.00
_cell.angle_gamma   90.00
#
_symmetry.space_group_name_H-M   'P 1'
#
loop_
_entity.id
_entity.type
_entity.pdbx_description
1 polymer ?
#
loop_
_entity_poly.entity_id
_entity_poly.type
_entity_poly.pdbx_seq_one_letter_code
_entity_poly.pdbx_strand_id
1 'polypeptide(L)' 'MNWRTLLPLALVLAGCSTPPNEVMQVRPGVLRAMTYVQASDYCDVKGQSPRWLGKAPAEQGVLFECN' A
#
# COMPACT_ATOMS: atom_id res chain seq x y z
N MET A 1 -52.99 -2.26 -8.69
CA MET A 1 -52.03 -2.74 -7.66
C MET A 1 -50.65 -2.81 -8.30
N ASN A 2 -49.76 -1.83 -8.06
CA ASN A 2 -48.75 -1.81 -6.98
C ASN A 2 -47.79 -3.01 -7.01
N TRP A 3 -46.63 -2.83 -7.64
CA TRP A 3 -45.36 -3.26 -7.05
C TRP A 3 -44.29 -2.25 -7.48
N ARG A 4 -44.20 -1.20 -6.67
CA ARG A 4 -43.10 -0.25 -6.66
C ARG A 4 -41.76 -0.98 -6.53
N THR A 5 -40.74 -0.36 -7.13
CA THR A 5 -39.34 -0.39 -6.69
C THR A 5 -38.61 -1.72 -6.80
N LEU A 6 -37.97 -1.96 -7.94
CA LEU A 6 -36.71 -2.68 -7.99
C LEU A 6 -35.65 -1.72 -8.53
N LEU A 7 -35.09 -0.89 -7.64
CA LEU A 7 -33.84 -0.19 -7.87
C LEU A 7 -32.71 -1.23 -7.91
N PRO A 8 -31.86 -1.22 -8.94
CA PRO A 8 -30.47 -1.59 -8.76
C PRO A 8 -29.64 -0.35 -9.08
N LEU A 9 -29.69 0.67 -8.20
CA LEU A 9 -28.54 1.55 -8.10
C LEU A 9 -27.46 0.72 -7.41
N ALA A 10 -26.69 0.02 -8.23
CA ALA A 10 -25.43 -0.56 -7.85
C ALA A 10 -24.56 0.59 -7.30
N LEU A 11 -24.58 0.76 -5.98
CA LEU A 11 -23.51 1.46 -5.28
C LEU A 11 -22.26 0.61 -5.50
N VAL A 12 -21.55 0.90 -6.58
CA VAL A 12 -20.13 0.59 -6.69
C VAL A 12 -19.46 1.52 -5.68
N LEU A 13 -19.50 1.12 -4.41
CA LEU A 13 -18.51 1.54 -3.44
C LEU A 13 -17.19 0.94 -3.95
N ALA A 14 -16.56 1.63 -4.89
CA ALA A 14 -15.12 1.54 -5.05
C ALA A 14 -14.54 2.05 -3.73
N GLY A 15 -14.50 1.18 -2.73
CA GLY A 15 -13.66 1.40 -1.58
C GLY A 15 -12.27 1.57 -2.13
N CYS A 16 -11.68 2.75 -1.95
CA CYS A 16 -10.24 2.92 -2.06
C CYS A 16 -9.62 2.15 -0.89
N SER A 17 -9.71 0.82 -0.93
CA SER A 17 -8.89 -0.05 -0.12
C SER A 17 -7.52 0.01 -0.76
N THR A 18 -6.72 1.03 -0.41
CA THR A 18 -5.26 0.86 -0.43
C THR A 18 -5.01 -0.42 0.35
N PRO A 19 -4.54 -1.51 -0.30
CA PRO A 19 -4.26 -2.75 0.37
C PRO A 19 -3.41 -2.46 1.61
N PRO A 20 -3.72 -3.06 2.77
CA PRO A 20 -2.97 -2.82 4.01
C PRO A 20 -1.48 -3.23 3.92
N ASN A 21 -1.08 -3.81 2.80
CA ASN A 21 0.26 -4.30 2.49
C ASN A 21 0.86 -3.54 1.29
N GLU A 22 0.59 -2.25 1.11
CA GLU A 22 1.26 -1.49 0.06
C GLU A 22 2.50 -0.74 0.55
N VAL A 23 3.52 -0.75 -0.30
CA VAL A 23 4.69 0.12 -0.15
C VAL A 23 4.26 1.55 -0.45
N MET A 24 4.41 2.44 0.53
CA MET A 24 4.04 3.85 0.42
C MET A 24 5.26 4.74 0.34
N GLN A 25 5.20 5.79 -0.48
CA GLN A 25 6.22 6.83 -0.48
C GLN A 25 5.99 7.79 0.70
N VAL A 26 7.01 7.97 1.55
CA VAL A 26 6.96 8.88 2.70
C VAL A 26 7.49 10.25 2.34
N ARG A 27 8.56 10.29 1.55
CA ARG A 27 9.16 11.50 0.95
C ARG A 27 9.90 11.08 -0.33
N PRO A 28 10.35 12.03 -1.18
CA PRO A 28 11.10 11.67 -2.39
C PRO A 28 12.25 10.70 -2.10
N GLY A 29 12.30 9.58 -2.82
CA GLY A 29 13.29 8.51 -2.63
C GLY A 29 13.09 7.58 -1.44
N VAL A 30 12.27 7.95 -0.45
CA VAL A 30 12.04 7.16 0.77
C VAL A 30 10.69 6.49 0.77
N LEU A 31 10.72 5.17 0.92
CA LEU A 31 9.57 4.30 0.92
C LEU A 31 9.37 3.71 2.32
N ARG A 32 8.12 3.31 2.59
CA ARG A 32 7.68 2.59 3.77
C ARG A 32 7.03 1.29 3.34
N ALA A 33 7.43 0.19 3.96
CA ALA A 33 6.76 -1.11 3.83
C ALA A 33 6.33 -1.61 5.22
N MET A 34 5.38 -2.53 5.29
CA MET A 34 4.97 -3.12 6.56
C MET A 34 6.03 -4.07 7.14
N THR A 35 6.84 -4.70 6.29
CA THR A 35 7.88 -5.66 6.71
C THR A 35 9.16 -5.48 5.90
N TYR A 36 10.28 -5.99 6.42
CA TYR A 36 11.55 -6.06 5.70
C TYR A 36 11.45 -6.91 4.43
N VAL A 37 10.71 -8.02 4.47
CA VAL A 37 10.51 -8.90 3.29
C VAL A 37 9.84 -8.14 2.16
N GLN A 38 8.75 -7.43 2.47
CA GLN A 38 8.03 -6.64 1.48
C GLN A 38 8.88 -5.52 0.87
N ALA A 39 9.72 -4.86 1.67
CA ALA A 39 10.64 -3.86 1.16
C ALA A 39 11.71 -4.47 0.23
N SER A 40 12.25 -5.64 0.59
CA SER A 40 13.19 -6.36 -0.25
C SER A 40 12.57 -6.78 -1.58
N ASP A 41 11.39 -7.41 -1.56
CA ASP A 41 10.70 -7.84 -2.77
C ASP A 41 10.39 -6.65 -3.69
N TYR A 42 10.03 -5.50 -3.11
CA TYR A 42 9.74 -4.29 -3.86
C TYR A 42 10.98 -3.74 -4.60
N CYS A 43 12.17 -3.79 -3.99
CA CYS A 43 13.40 -3.37 -4.67
C CYS A 43 13.88 -4.42 -5.66
N ASP A 44 13.71 -5.71 -5.35
CA ASP A 44 14.13 -6.82 -6.22
C ASP A 44 13.40 -6.82 -7.57
N VAL A 45 12.09 -6.55 -7.58
CA VAL A 45 11.30 -6.37 -8.82
C VAL A 45 11.84 -5.24 -9.70
N LYS A 46 12.60 -4.30 -9.14
CA LYS A 46 13.25 -3.20 -9.86
C LYS A 46 14.72 -3.47 -10.21
N GLY A 47 15.24 -4.64 -9.85
CA GLY A 47 16.65 -4.98 -9.99
C GLY A 47 17.56 -4.16 -9.06
N GLN A 48 17.03 -3.69 -7.93
CA GLN A 48 17.73 -2.85 -6.96
C GLN A 48 17.81 -3.54 -5.60
N SER A 49 18.70 -3.07 -4.73
CA SER A 49 18.79 -3.54 -3.34
C SER A 49 18.11 -2.57 -2.37
N PRO A 50 17.53 -3.06 -1.26
CA PRO A 50 16.98 -2.18 -0.24
C PRO A 50 18.10 -1.58 0.61
N ARG A 51 18.12 -0.25 0.71
CA ARG A 51 18.89 0.51 1.71
C ARG A 51 18.00 0.84 2.90
N TRP A 52 18.30 0.23 4.04
CA TRP A 52 17.52 0.43 5.27
C TRP A 52 17.76 1.79 5.90
N LEU A 53 16.69 2.54 6.16
CA LEU A 53 16.74 3.84 6.82
C LEU A 53 16.33 3.77 8.29
N GLY A 54 15.64 2.70 8.69
CA GLY A 54 15.19 2.46 10.05
C GLY A 54 13.76 1.98 10.12
N LYS A 55 13.16 2.07 11.31
CA LYS A 55 11.75 1.78 11.52
C LYS A 55 10.87 2.95 11.08
N ALA A 56 9.69 2.63 10.57
CA ALA A 56 8.67 3.65 10.32
C ALA A 56 8.09 4.17 11.65
N PRO A 57 7.65 5.45 11.71
CA PRO A 57 7.02 6.00 12.90
C PRO A 57 5.82 5.18 13.37
N ALA A 58 5.54 5.22 14.67
CA ALA A 58 4.47 4.47 15.32
C ALA A 58 4.55 2.93 15.14
N GLU A 59 5.78 2.40 14.96
CA GLU A 59 6.05 0.97 14.72
C GLU A 59 5.30 0.40 13.50
N GLN A 60 4.90 1.24 12.55
CA GLN A 60 4.07 0.82 11.42
C GLN A 60 4.88 0.30 10.23
N GLY A 61 6.00 -0.38 10.48
CA GLY A 61 6.84 -1.02 9.47
C GLY A 61 8.25 -0.47 9.37
N VAL A 62 8.81 -0.45 8.16
CA VAL A 62 10.22 -0.14 7.88
C VAL A 62 10.35 0.95 6.84
N LEU A 63 11.34 1.83 7.01
CA LEU A 63 11.74 2.84 6.04
C LEU A 63 12.94 2.35 5.24
N PHE A 64 12.87 2.51 3.93
CA PHE A 64 13.90 2.04 3.01
C PHE A 64 13.96 2.90 1.74
N GLU A 65 15.04 2.75 1.00
CA GLU A 65 15.20 3.25 -0.37
C GLU A 65 15.61 2.08 -1.25
N CYS A 66 15.36 2.14 -2.56
CA CYS A 66 15.92 1.18 -3.50
C CYS A 66 17.09 1.84 -4.24
N ASN A 67 18.27 1.21 -4.21
CA ASN A 67 19.46 1.68 -4.90
C ASN A 67 20.06 0.61 -5.81
#